data_AF-A0A3D6E1G1-F1
#
_entry.id   AF-A0A3D6E1G1-F1
#
_cell.length_a   1.000
_cell.length_b   1.000
_cell.length_c   1.000
_cell.angle_alpha   90.00
_cell.angle_beta   90.00
_cell.angle_gamma   90.00
#
_symmetry.space_group_name_H-M   'P 1'
#
loop_
_entity.id
_entity.type
_entity.pdbx_description
1 polymer ?
#
loop_
_entity_poly.entity_id
_entity_poly.type
_entity_poly.pdbx_seq_one_letter_code
_entity_poly.pdbx_strand_id
1 'polypeptide(L)'
;MCAHRSTFLVLALVLLLALLVLSGVRPYDRATWVMEVFPIFIAVPVLVSTYRRLPLTTLLYVCIFLHALVLMLGGAYTYARVPLGFQIADYLDLARNPYDKIGHFFQGFVPALVAREILVRGAYVLGRKMLAFNVICIVLAISACYEFLEWGAALLMGQGADEFLGTQGDPWDTQSDMFFALIGAVCALLLLSGEQDRQIRRLTSAALREAAPDVSAGTGRRPRSAETVGKLASGEQRQRVETGNDP
;
A
#
# COMPACT_ATOMS: atom_id res chain seq x y z
N MET A 1 18.47 11.62 -7.23
CA MET A 1 17.12 11.05 -6.97
C MET A 1 16.97 10.49 -5.55
N CYS A 2 17.94 9.75 -5.00
CA CYS A 2 17.81 9.14 -3.67
C CYS A 2 17.72 10.16 -2.52
N ALA A 3 18.58 11.18 -2.50
CA ALA A 3 18.59 12.22 -1.45
C ALA A 3 17.31 13.09 -1.45
N HIS A 4 16.83 13.50 -2.63
CA HIS A 4 15.60 14.29 -2.71
C HIS A 4 14.37 13.51 -2.26
N ARG A 5 14.31 12.21 -2.62
CA ARG A 5 13.25 11.30 -2.16
C ARG A 5 13.28 11.13 -0.64
N SER A 6 14.44 10.91 -0.04
CA SER A 6 14.54 10.74 1.41
C SER A 6 14.15 12.02 2.15
N THR A 7 14.61 13.20 1.70
CA THR A 7 14.20 14.49 2.28
C THR A 7 12.69 14.69 2.19
N PHE A 8 12.07 14.44 1.04
CA PHE A 8 10.63 14.54 0.87
C PHE A 8 9.86 13.63 1.85
N LEU A 9 10.28 12.37 2.00
CA LEU A 9 9.62 11.43 2.91
C LEU A 9 9.79 11.82 4.39
N VAL A 10 10.94 12.36 4.77
CA VAL A 10 11.17 12.88 6.13
C VAL A 10 10.28 14.10 6.40
N LEU A 11 10.17 15.03 5.45
CA LEU A 11 9.27 16.18 5.58
C LEU A 11 7.81 15.75 5.72
N ALA A 12 7.37 14.79 4.89
CA ALA A 12 6.02 14.23 4.98
C ALA A 12 5.79 13.56 6.35
N LEU A 13 6.76 12.83 6.88
CA LEU A 13 6.68 12.21 8.21
C LEU A 13 6.58 13.27 9.32
N VAL A 14 7.42 14.31 9.29
CA VAL A 14 7.37 15.39 10.29
C VAL A 14 6.03 16.11 10.25
N LEU A 15 5.53 16.43 9.05
CA LEU A 15 4.22 17.03 8.88
C LEU A 15 3.11 16.11 9.42
N LEU A 16 3.17 14.81 9.10
CA LEU A 16 2.20 13.84 9.60
C LEU A 16 2.17 13.81 11.13
N LEU A 17 3.33 13.76 11.79
CA LEU A 17 3.43 13.76 13.24
C LEU A 17 2.93 15.07 13.85
N ALA A 18 3.22 16.20 13.23
CA ALA A 18 2.71 17.50 13.68
C ALA A 18 1.17 17.56 13.60
N LEU A 19 0.58 17.06 12.51
CA LEU A 19 -0.86 16.98 12.34
C LEU A 19 -1.51 15.97 13.30
N LEU A 20 -0.83 14.86 13.61
CA LEU A 20 -1.31 13.87 14.59
C LEU A 20 -1.36 14.47 16.00
N VAL A 21 -0.34 15.23 16.38
CA VAL A 21 -0.36 15.97 17.64
C VAL A 21 -1.49 17.00 17.62
N LEU A 22 -1.60 17.78 16.54
CA LEU A 22 -2.62 18.83 16.41
C LEU A 22 -4.05 18.27 16.53
N SER A 23 -4.34 17.15 15.86
CA SER A 23 -5.66 16.50 15.92
C SER A 23 -6.00 16.01 17.33
N GLY A 24 -4.99 15.64 18.12
CA GLY A 24 -5.14 15.16 19.50
C GLY A 24 -5.16 16.25 20.59
N VAL A 25 -4.92 17.52 20.27
CA VAL A 25 -4.90 18.61 21.29
C VAL A 25 -6.27 18.80 21.93
N ARG A 26 -7.32 18.85 21.11
CA ARG A 26 -8.73 19.04 21.55
C ARG A 26 -9.69 18.30 20.58
N PRO A 27 -9.61 16.96 20.48
CA PRO A 27 -10.58 16.22 19.69
C PRO A 27 -11.97 16.33 20.32
N TYR A 28 -13.01 16.16 19.50
CA TYR A 28 -14.39 16.18 19.95
C TYR A 28 -14.68 15.10 21.00
N ASP A 29 -14.23 13.87 20.72
CA ASP A 29 -14.22 12.77 21.69
C ASP A 29 -12.84 12.07 21.70
N ARG A 30 -12.29 11.85 22.89
CA ARG A 30 -10.93 11.29 23.03
C ARG A 30 -10.89 9.78 22.76
N ALA A 31 -11.94 9.04 23.12
CA ALA A 31 -11.97 7.60 22.93
C ALA A 31 -12.10 7.28 21.44
N THR A 32 -13.02 7.95 20.75
CA THR A 32 -13.16 7.89 19.29
C THR A 32 -11.87 8.34 18.61
N TRP A 33 -11.26 9.46 19.03
CA TRP A 33 -9.98 9.89 18.43
C TRP A 33 -8.90 8.81 18.50
N VAL A 34 -8.72 8.15 19.65
CA VAL A 34 -7.74 7.06 19.80
C VAL A 34 -8.08 5.91 18.85
N MET A 35 -9.34 5.50 18.78
CA MET A 35 -9.80 4.40 17.91
C MET A 35 -9.50 4.70 16.44
N GLU A 36 -9.86 5.90 15.98
CA GLU A 36 -9.73 6.33 14.59
C GLU A 36 -8.27 6.48 14.14
N VAL A 37 -7.42 7.08 14.99
CA VAL A 37 -6.00 7.29 14.65
C VAL A 37 -5.12 6.09 14.99
N PHE A 38 -5.67 5.03 15.63
CA PHE A 38 -4.95 3.83 16.03
C PHE A 38 -4.12 3.20 14.88
N PRO A 39 -4.64 3.08 13.64
CA PRO A 39 -3.86 2.54 12.53
C PRO A 39 -2.56 3.33 12.26
N ILE A 40 -2.53 4.63 12.53
CA ILE A 40 -1.34 5.49 12.34
C ILE A 40 -0.25 5.12 13.36
N PHE A 41 -0.62 4.82 14.61
CA PHE A 41 0.32 4.39 15.65
C PHE A 41 0.97 3.04 15.33
N ILE A 42 0.34 2.20 14.50
CA ILE A 42 0.95 0.97 14.00
C ILE A 42 1.77 1.25 12.73
N ALA A 43 1.19 1.96 11.77
CA ALA A 43 1.79 2.16 10.46
C ALA A 43 3.11 2.93 10.53
N VAL A 44 3.19 4.02 11.31
CA VAL A 44 4.39 4.86 11.37
C VAL A 44 5.63 4.09 11.88
N PRO A 45 5.59 3.39 13.03
CA PRO A 45 6.72 2.58 13.48
C PRO A 45 7.11 1.48 12.49
N VAL A 46 6.15 0.81 11.85
CA VAL A 46 6.42 -0.22 10.84
C VAL A 46 7.13 0.40 9.65
N LEU A 47 6.67 1.53 9.12
CA LEU A 47 7.29 2.20 7.98
C LEU A 47 8.71 2.69 8.29
N VAL A 48 8.93 3.28 9.48
CA VAL A 48 10.24 3.76 9.89
C VAL A 48 11.23 2.61 10.09
N SER A 49 10.81 1.55 10.79
CA SER A 49 11.68 0.40 11.09
C SER A 49 12.02 -0.42 9.84
N THR A 50 11.10 -0.50 8.87
CA THR A 50 11.31 -1.28 7.64
C THR A 50 11.94 -0.47 6.51
N TYR A 51 11.98 0.86 6.59
CA TYR A 51 12.43 1.75 5.49
C TYR A 51 13.75 1.34 4.84
N ARG A 52 14.75 0.95 5.67
CA ARG A 52 16.08 0.56 5.20
C ARG A 52 16.11 -0.79 4.47
N ARG A 53 15.25 -1.73 4.89
CA ARG A 53 15.24 -3.12 4.38
C ARG A 53 14.23 -3.30 3.24
N LEU A 54 13.07 -2.68 3.38
CA LEU A 54 11.94 -2.78 2.46
C LEU A 54 11.34 -1.39 2.19
N PRO A 55 12.07 -0.49 1.50
CA PRO A 55 11.52 0.82 1.16
C PRO A 55 10.32 0.62 0.23
N LEU A 56 9.14 1.12 0.61
CA LEU A 56 7.94 1.03 -0.22
C LEU A 56 8.02 1.98 -1.41
N THR A 57 7.10 1.89 -2.38
CA THR A 57 6.98 2.87 -3.46
C THR A 57 6.64 4.28 -2.92
N THR A 58 7.12 5.33 -3.58
CA THR A 58 6.76 6.72 -3.19
C THR A 58 5.26 6.94 -3.30
N LEU A 59 4.63 6.35 -4.33
CA LEU A 59 3.17 6.31 -4.47
C LEU A 59 2.50 5.79 -3.19
N LEU A 60 2.96 4.64 -2.67
CA LEU A 60 2.37 4.06 -1.48
C LEU A 60 2.58 4.92 -0.23
N TYR A 61 3.75 5.52 -0.05
CA TYR A 61 3.97 6.48 1.05
C TYR A 61 3.01 7.68 0.98
N VAL A 62 2.78 8.24 -0.22
CA VAL A 62 1.83 9.35 -0.40
C VAL A 62 0.40 8.90 -0.10
N CYS A 63 -0.02 7.74 -0.60
CA CYS A 63 -1.35 7.20 -0.30
C CYS A 63 -1.55 6.96 1.21
N ILE A 64 -0.55 6.41 1.91
CA ILE A 64 -0.62 6.23 3.37
C ILE A 64 -0.72 7.58 4.08
N PHE A 65 0.05 8.58 3.65
CA PHE A 65 -0.04 9.94 4.20
C PHE A 65 -1.46 10.51 4.03
N LEU A 66 -2.04 10.43 2.83
CA LEU A 66 -3.39 10.92 2.56
C LEU A 66 -4.45 10.20 3.39
N HIS A 67 -4.37 8.87 3.51
CA HIS A 67 -5.28 8.10 4.35
C HIS A 67 -5.16 8.51 5.82
N ALA A 68 -3.94 8.70 6.32
CA ALA A 68 -3.74 9.18 7.68
C ALA A 68 -4.35 10.58 7.92
N LEU A 69 -4.37 11.46 6.91
CA LEU A 69 -5.09 12.75 7.01
C LEU A 69 -6.60 12.55 7.18
N VAL A 70 -7.19 11.60 6.46
CA VAL A 70 -8.62 11.25 6.59
C VAL A 70 -8.91 10.76 8.01
N LEU A 71 -8.12 9.81 8.52
CA LEU A 71 -8.27 9.29 9.88
C LEU A 71 -8.10 10.39 10.95
N MET A 72 -7.11 11.28 10.80
CA MET A 72 -6.88 12.36 11.76
C MET A 72 -7.99 13.40 11.74
N LEU A 73 -8.53 13.74 10.57
CA LEU A 73 -9.65 14.67 10.45
C LEU A 73 -10.92 14.05 11.05
N GLY A 74 -11.18 12.79 10.72
CA GLY A 74 -12.25 12.00 11.32
C GLY A 74 -12.14 11.89 12.84
N GLY A 75 -10.98 11.52 13.37
CA GLY A 75 -10.74 11.45 14.82
C GLY A 75 -10.84 12.81 15.52
N ALA A 76 -10.41 13.91 14.88
CA ALA A 76 -10.47 15.24 15.48
C ALA A 76 -11.91 15.72 15.71
N TYR A 77 -12.82 15.43 14.77
CA TYR A 77 -14.21 15.88 14.83
C TYR A 77 -15.18 14.80 15.32
N THR A 78 -14.81 13.52 15.25
CA THR A 78 -15.68 12.36 14.99
C THR A 78 -16.28 12.40 13.57
N TYR A 79 -16.42 11.23 12.95
CA TYR A 79 -16.79 11.12 11.53
C TYR A 79 -18.13 11.79 11.22
N ALA A 80 -19.13 11.60 12.08
CA ALA A 80 -20.45 12.22 11.96
C ALA A 80 -20.44 13.77 12.01
N ARG A 81 -19.31 14.40 12.38
CA ARG A 81 -19.19 15.85 12.60
C ARG A 81 -18.18 16.52 11.70
N VAL A 82 -17.53 15.80 10.79
CA VAL A 82 -16.55 16.40 9.89
C VAL A 82 -17.25 17.38 8.94
N PRO A 83 -16.82 18.66 8.85
CA PRO A 83 -17.48 19.67 8.02
C PRO A 83 -17.60 19.30 6.54
N LEU A 84 -16.60 18.63 5.97
CA LEU A 84 -16.64 18.15 4.59
C LEU A 84 -17.82 17.21 4.34
N GLY A 85 -18.17 16.38 5.32
CA GLY A 85 -19.28 15.46 5.19
C GLY A 85 -20.63 16.17 5.13
N PHE A 86 -20.84 17.24 5.91
CA PHE A 86 -22.06 18.06 5.79
C PHE A 86 -22.16 18.73 4.42
N GLN A 87 -21.06 19.24 3.89
CA GLN A 87 -21.05 19.82 2.53
C GLN A 87 -21.48 18.79 1.48
N ILE A 88 -20.94 17.56 1.55
CA ILE A 88 -21.32 16.48 0.63
C ILE A 88 -22.79 16.11 0.81
N ALA A 89 -23.27 16.06 2.06
CA ALA A 89 -24.67 15.79 2.34
C ALA A 89 -25.59 16.83 1.72
N ASP A 90 -25.27 18.12 1.85
CA ASP A 90 -26.05 19.21 1.25
C ASP A 90 -26.04 19.16 -0.28
N TYR A 91 -24.89 18.87 -0.91
CA TYR A 91 -24.78 18.80 -2.37
C TYR A 91 -25.52 17.59 -2.99
N LEU A 92 -25.63 16.49 -2.25
CA LEU A 92 -26.24 15.24 -2.70
C LEU A 92 -27.62 14.97 -2.07
N ASP A 93 -28.14 15.91 -1.28
CA ASP A 93 -29.40 15.80 -0.52
C ASP A 93 -29.45 14.54 0.36
N LEU A 94 -28.35 14.24 1.05
CA LEU A 94 -28.24 13.07 1.93
C LEU A 94 -28.76 13.41 3.33
N ALA A 95 -29.47 12.46 3.92
CA ALA A 95 -30.03 12.61 5.26
C ALA A 95 -28.97 12.64 6.38
N ARG A 96 -27.74 12.16 6.10
CA ARG A 96 -26.69 11.98 7.11
C ARG A 96 -25.31 12.37 6.58
N ASN A 97 -24.39 12.64 7.48
CA ASN A 97 -23.00 12.96 7.15
C ASN A 97 -22.30 11.68 6.63
N PRO A 98 -21.85 11.63 5.36
CA PRO A 98 -21.28 10.43 4.76
C PRO A 98 -19.75 10.38 4.85
N TYR A 99 -19.12 11.17 5.73
CA TYR A 99 -17.66 11.23 5.84
C TYR A 99 -17.05 9.86 6.11
N ASP A 100 -17.77 9.03 6.85
CA ASP A 100 -17.41 7.65 7.12
C ASP A 100 -17.17 6.79 5.87
N LYS A 101 -18.01 6.98 4.85
CA LYS A 101 -17.83 6.30 3.56
C LYS A 101 -16.54 6.71 2.85
N ILE A 102 -16.00 7.89 3.13
CA ILE A 102 -14.67 8.31 2.66
C ILE A 102 -13.58 7.55 3.42
N GLY A 103 -13.73 7.43 4.74
CA GLY A 103 -12.86 6.60 5.59
C GLY A 103 -12.75 5.18 5.04
N HIS A 104 -13.89 4.51 4.86
CA HIS A 104 -13.93 3.15 4.33
C HIS A 104 -13.44 3.03 2.88
N PHE A 105 -13.68 4.02 2.02
CA PHE A 105 -13.06 4.06 0.69
C PHE A 105 -11.52 4.03 0.80
N PHE A 106 -10.91 4.85 1.67
CA PHE A 106 -9.46 4.85 1.88
C PHE A 106 -8.95 3.59 2.58
N GLN A 107 -9.74 3.03 3.50
CA GLN A 107 -9.54 1.72 4.14
C GLN A 107 -9.56 0.58 3.13
N GLY A 108 -10.23 0.75 1.99
CA GLY A 108 -10.10 -0.13 0.84
C GLY A 108 -8.88 0.17 -0.03
N PHE A 109 -8.75 1.43 -0.42
CA PHE A 109 -7.82 1.90 -1.44
C PHE A 109 -6.36 1.71 -1.06
N VAL A 110 -5.98 2.12 0.16
CA VAL A 110 -4.56 2.10 0.57
C VAL A 110 -4.10 0.69 0.96
N PRO A 111 -4.85 -0.08 1.77
CA PRO A 111 -4.50 -1.47 2.04
C PRO A 111 -4.42 -2.34 0.78
N ALA A 112 -5.21 -2.05 -0.27
CA ALA A 112 -5.07 -2.72 -1.56
C ALA A 112 -3.67 -2.53 -2.16
N LEU A 113 -3.15 -1.29 -2.14
CA LEU A 113 -1.80 -0.99 -2.63
C LEU A 113 -0.71 -1.60 -1.74
N VAL A 114 -0.89 -1.62 -0.41
CA VAL A 114 0.03 -2.27 0.54
C VAL A 114 0.12 -3.76 0.24
N ALA A 115 -1.03 -4.46 0.22
CA ALA A 115 -1.11 -5.88 -0.04
C ALA A 115 -0.50 -6.22 -1.41
N ARG A 116 -0.85 -5.45 -2.45
CA ARG A 116 -0.30 -5.63 -3.79
C ARG A 116 1.22 -5.49 -3.82
N GLU A 117 1.78 -4.48 -3.17
CA GLU A 117 3.23 -4.27 -3.17
C GLU A 117 3.97 -5.42 -2.48
N ILE A 118 3.45 -5.90 -1.35
CA ILE A 118 4.01 -7.04 -0.62
C ILE A 118 3.95 -8.31 -1.47
N LEU A 119 2.79 -8.63 -2.05
CA LEU A 119 2.59 -9.84 -2.85
C LEU A 119 3.44 -9.85 -4.12
N VAL A 120 3.55 -8.71 -4.82
CA VAL A 120 4.37 -8.59 -6.03
C VAL A 120 5.85 -8.68 -5.70
N ARG A 121 6.33 -7.98 -4.66
CA ARG A 121 7.76 -7.96 -4.31
C ARG A 121 8.23 -9.27 -3.68
N GLY A 122 7.37 -9.96 -2.96
CA GLY A 122 7.64 -11.30 -2.43
C GLY A 122 7.47 -12.41 -3.46
N ALA A 123 6.97 -12.10 -4.67
CA ALA A 123 6.60 -13.08 -5.69
C ALA A 123 5.65 -14.18 -5.16
N TYR A 124 4.78 -13.85 -4.20
CA TYR A 124 3.89 -14.80 -3.53
C TYR A 124 2.70 -15.23 -4.37
N VAL A 125 2.27 -14.39 -5.32
CA VAL A 125 1.13 -14.65 -6.20
C VAL A 125 1.53 -14.41 -7.65
N LEU A 126 1.31 -15.42 -8.49
CA LEU A 126 1.58 -15.36 -9.92
C LEU A 126 0.30 -14.99 -10.68
N GLY A 127 0.43 -14.09 -11.66
CA GLY A 127 -0.65 -13.69 -12.55
C GLY A 127 -1.49 -12.52 -12.04
N ARG A 128 -1.81 -11.60 -12.95
CA ARG A 128 -2.49 -10.33 -12.62
C ARG A 128 -3.90 -10.51 -12.06
N LYS A 129 -4.66 -11.47 -12.59
CA LYS A 129 -6.04 -11.75 -12.15
C LYS A 129 -6.07 -12.32 -10.74
N MET A 130 -5.22 -13.29 -10.46
CA MET A 130 -5.14 -13.92 -9.14
C MET A 130 -4.62 -12.95 -8.08
N LEU A 131 -3.65 -12.11 -8.44
CA LEU A 131 -3.18 -11.02 -7.58
C LEU A 131 -4.33 -10.06 -7.22
N ALA A 132 -5.09 -9.58 -8.20
CA ALA A 132 -6.21 -8.68 -7.96
C ALA A 132 -7.28 -9.31 -7.05
N PHE A 133 -7.63 -10.58 -7.31
CA PHE A 133 -8.56 -11.33 -6.47
C PHE A 133 -8.08 -11.44 -5.02
N ASN A 134 -6.83 -11.86 -4.80
CA ASN A 134 -6.26 -11.98 -3.45
C ASN A 134 -6.20 -10.62 -2.72
N VAL A 135 -5.83 -9.56 -3.43
CA VAL A 135 -5.81 -8.20 -2.85
C VAL A 135 -7.21 -7.79 -2.39
N ILE A 136 -8.25 -8.03 -3.21
CA ILE A 136 -9.63 -7.73 -2.84
C ILE A 136 -10.07 -8.56 -1.62
N CYS A 137 -9.76 -9.85 -1.57
CA CYS A 137 -10.08 -10.70 -0.42
C CYS A 137 -9.40 -10.20 0.87
N ILE A 138 -8.12 -9.80 0.79
CA ILE A 138 -7.39 -9.26 1.95
C ILE A 138 -8.06 -7.97 2.44
N VAL A 139 -8.42 -7.06 1.54
CA VAL A 139 -9.08 -5.81 1.90
C VAL A 139 -10.44 -6.06 2.56
N LEU A 140 -11.26 -6.93 1.98
CA LEU A 140 -12.57 -7.27 2.54
C LEU A 140 -12.43 -7.94 3.92
N ALA A 141 -11.43 -8.80 4.10
CA ALA A 141 -11.15 -9.39 5.40
C ALA A 141 -10.73 -8.34 6.43
N ILE A 142 -9.88 -7.37 6.05
CA ILE A 142 -9.51 -6.24 6.92
C ILE A 142 -10.74 -5.42 7.28
N SER A 143 -11.59 -5.10 6.30
CA SER A 143 -12.82 -4.35 6.55
C SER A 143 -13.74 -5.08 7.52
N ALA A 144 -14.01 -6.36 7.28
CA ALA A 144 -14.85 -7.16 8.17
C ALA A 144 -14.26 -7.22 9.60
N CYS A 145 -12.94 -7.33 9.74
CA CYS A 145 -12.30 -7.28 11.05
C CYS A 145 -12.48 -5.93 11.74
N TYR A 146 -12.41 -4.81 11.02
CA TYR A 146 -12.64 -3.48 11.57
C TYR A 146 -14.08 -3.35 12.10
N GLU A 147 -15.06 -3.74 11.30
CA GLU A 147 -16.48 -3.76 11.68
C GLU A 147 -16.75 -4.63 12.91
N PHE A 148 -16.11 -5.80 13.00
CA PHE A 148 -16.22 -6.65 14.18
C PHE A 148 -15.61 -6.03 15.44
N LEU A 149 -14.54 -5.25 15.30
CA LEU A 149 -13.92 -4.55 16.43
C LEU A 149 -14.81 -3.40 16.91
N GLU A 150 -15.40 -2.63 16.00
CA GLU A 150 -16.33 -1.54 16.34
C GLU A 150 -17.60 -2.06 16.99
N TRP A 151 -18.21 -3.09 16.41
CA TRP A 151 -19.36 -3.76 17.02
C TRP A 151 -19.02 -4.33 18.40
N GLY A 152 -17.86 -4.98 18.54
CA GLY A 152 -17.39 -5.49 19.83
C GLY A 152 -17.14 -4.39 20.86
N ALA A 153 -16.60 -3.24 20.45
CA ALA A 153 -16.38 -2.09 21.31
C ALA A 153 -17.70 -1.49 21.81
N ALA A 154 -18.69 -1.35 20.93
CA ALA A 154 -20.03 -0.87 21.27
C ALA A 154 -20.69 -1.75 22.36
N LEU A 155 -20.62 -3.08 22.20
CA LEU A 155 -21.15 -4.03 23.19
C LEU A 155 -20.46 -3.90 24.56
N LEU A 156 -19.13 -3.72 24.60
CA LEU A 156 -18.37 -3.61 25.85
C LEU A 156 -18.67 -2.32 26.63
N MET A 157 -19.03 -1.24 25.94
CA MET A 157 -19.35 0.04 26.59
C MET A 157 -20.77 0.12 27.14
N GLY A 158 -21.57 -0.95 27.00
CA GLY A 158 -22.95 -1.00 27.48
C GLY A 158 -23.89 -0.04 26.78
N GLN A 159 -23.45 0.53 25.64
CA GLN A 159 -24.30 1.29 24.75
C GLN A 159 -25.05 0.30 23.86
N GLY A 160 -26.33 0.54 23.62
CA GLY A 160 -27.00 -0.13 22.49
C GLY A 160 -26.19 0.14 21.22
N ALA A 161 -26.14 -0.81 20.29
CA ALA A 161 -25.39 -0.67 19.04
C ALA A 161 -25.69 0.66 18.29
N ASP A 162 -26.82 1.30 18.58
CA ASP A 162 -27.29 2.53 17.94
C ASP A 162 -26.56 3.83 18.37
N GLU A 163 -26.00 3.93 19.59
CA GLU A 163 -25.44 5.20 20.10
C GLU A 163 -23.93 5.38 19.89
N PHE A 164 -23.16 4.29 19.80
CA PHE A 164 -21.70 4.37 19.66
C PHE A 164 -21.18 4.20 18.23
N LEU A 165 -21.91 3.49 17.35
CA LEU A 165 -21.39 3.08 16.04
C LEU A 165 -21.32 4.17 14.98
N GLY A 166 -21.70 5.43 15.25
CA GLY A 166 -21.73 6.45 14.19
C GLY A 166 -22.70 6.13 13.04
N THR A 167 -23.52 5.08 13.19
CA THR A 167 -24.51 4.59 12.22
C THR A 167 -25.52 5.65 11.84
N GLN A 168 -25.69 6.66 12.69
CA GLN A 168 -26.69 7.71 12.51
C GLN A 168 -28.09 7.11 12.28
N GLY A 169 -28.35 5.93 12.87
CA GLY A 169 -29.59 5.17 12.73
C GLY A 169 -29.70 4.28 11.48
N ASP A 170 -28.60 4.06 10.74
CA ASP A 170 -28.57 3.20 9.55
C ASP A 170 -28.27 1.73 9.92
N PRO A 171 -29.23 0.79 9.79
CA PRO A 171 -28.99 -0.63 10.08
C PRO A 171 -28.11 -1.32 9.04
N TRP A 172 -27.85 -0.69 7.88
CA TRP A 172 -27.03 -1.22 6.79
C TRP A 172 -25.62 -0.62 6.74
N ASP A 173 -25.22 0.12 7.77
CA ASP A 173 -23.99 0.90 7.79
C ASP A 173 -22.78 0.02 7.48
N THR A 174 -22.54 -0.99 8.32
CA THR A 174 -21.48 -2.00 8.18
C THR A 174 -21.39 -2.62 6.78
N GLN A 175 -22.53 -2.98 6.17
CA GLN A 175 -22.53 -3.56 4.82
C GLN A 175 -22.13 -2.52 3.77
N SER A 176 -22.62 -1.29 3.92
CA SER A 176 -22.25 -0.16 3.08
C SER A 176 -20.76 0.17 3.22
N ASP A 177 -20.20 0.09 4.43
CA ASP A 177 -18.78 0.34 4.70
C ASP A 177 -17.86 -0.65 4.03
N MET A 178 -18.15 -1.94 4.19
CA MET A 178 -17.43 -2.98 3.46
C MET A 178 -17.56 -2.81 1.94
N PHE A 179 -18.70 -2.30 1.44
CA PHE A 179 -18.89 -2.02 0.03
C PHE A 179 -18.05 -0.81 -0.45
N PHE A 180 -17.95 0.26 0.33
CA PHE A 180 -17.06 1.39 0.03
C PHE A 180 -15.58 0.97 0.08
N ALA A 181 -15.19 0.09 1.00
CA ALA A 181 -13.87 -0.51 1.01
C ALA A 181 -13.60 -1.35 -0.26
N LEU A 182 -14.59 -2.12 -0.73
CA LEU A 182 -14.49 -2.83 -2.00
C LEU A 182 -14.29 -1.89 -3.18
N ILE A 183 -15.09 -0.82 -3.27
CA ILE A 183 -14.95 0.20 -4.31
C ILE A 183 -13.54 0.82 -4.27
N GLY A 184 -13.07 1.20 -3.08
CA GLY A 184 -11.72 1.73 -2.87
C GLY A 184 -10.63 0.80 -3.40
N ALA A 185 -10.70 -0.49 -3.07
CA ALA A 185 -9.74 -1.48 -3.57
C ALA A 185 -9.77 -1.62 -5.09
N VAL A 186 -10.96 -1.70 -5.69
CA VAL A 186 -11.13 -1.79 -7.14
C VAL A 186 -10.56 -0.55 -7.83
N CYS A 187 -10.87 0.65 -7.33
CA CYS A 187 -10.32 1.91 -7.83
C CYS A 187 -8.78 1.93 -7.75
N ALA A 188 -8.19 1.52 -6.62
CA ALA A 188 -6.74 1.46 -6.47
C ALA A 188 -6.10 0.52 -7.51
N LEU A 189 -6.69 -0.67 -7.71
CA LEU A 189 -6.20 -1.65 -8.66
C LEU A 189 -6.31 -1.15 -10.10
N LEU A 190 -7.43 -0.53 -10.48
CA LEU A 190 -7.66 -0.02 -11.83
C LEU A 190 -6.77 1.19 -12.16
N LEU A 191 -6.66 2.13 -11.22
CA LEU A 191 -6.01 3.43 -11.49
C LEU A 191 -4.50 3.37 -11.28
N LEU A 192 -4.00 2.61 -10.30
CA LEU A 192 -2.64 2.76 -9.80
C LEU A 192 -1.72 1.56 -9.98
N SER A 193 -2.25 0.38 -10.35
CA SER A 193 -1.43 -0.84 -10.56
C SER A 193 -0.26 -0.61 -11.50
N GLY A 194 -0.49 0.08 -12.63
CA GLY A 194 0.53 0.32 -13.65
C GLY A 194 1.67 1.22 -13.18
N GLU A 195 1.35 2.29 -12.43
CA GLU A 195 2.35 3.19 -11.88
C GLU A 195 3.10 2.55 -10.71
N GLN A 196 2.40 1.83 -9.85
CA GLN A 196 3.03 1.08 -8.77
C GLN A 196 4.03 0.05 -9.32
N ASP A 197 3.68 -0.67 -10.39
CA ASP A 197 4.60 -1.61 -11.05
C ASP A 197 5.87 -0.94 -11.58
N ARG A 198 5.75 0.27 -12.13
CA ARG A 198 6.90 1.06 -12.60
C ARG A 198 7.81 1.43 -11.43
N GLN A 199 7.25 1.87 -10.31
CA GLN A 199 8.03 2.22 -9.12
C GLN A 199 8.68 1.00 -8.47
N ILE A 200 7.97 -0.13 -8.37
CA ILE A 200 8.53 -1.39 -7.86
C ILE A 200 9.74 -1.81 -8.70
N ARG A 201 9.63 -1.83 -10.03
CA ARG A 201 10.76 -2.17 -10.91
C ARG A 201 11.96 -1.27 -10.69
N ARG A 202 11.75 0.04 -10.54
CA ARG A 202 12.83 1.01 -10.26
C ARG A 202 13.53 0.71 -8.94
N LEU A 203 12.77 0.39 -7.88
CA LEU A 203 13.33 0.02 -6.58
C LEU A 203 14.13 -1.28 -6.64
N THR A 204 13.60 -2.31 -7.31
CA THR A 204 14.32 -3.58 -7.49
C THR A 204 15.60 -3.41 -8.29
N SER A 205 15.56 -2.65 -9.40
CA SER A 205 16.76 -2.36 -10.20
C SER A 205 17.81 -1.56 -9.42
N ALA A 206 17.39 -0.60 -8.59
CA ALA A 206 18.31 0.16 -7.74
C ALA A 206 18.99 -0.74 -6.70
N ALA A 207 18.22 -1.61 -6.03
CA ALA A 207 18.77 -2.57 -5.07
C ALA A 207 19.78 -3.54 -5.71
N LEU A 208 19.49 -4.05 -6.92
CA LEU A 208 20.42 -4.91 -7.65
C LEU A 208 21.73 -4.20 -8.04
N ARG A 209 21.67 -2.91 -8.36
CA ARG A 209 22.86 -2.10 -8.66
C ARG A 209 23.73 -1.87 -7.43
N GLU A 210 23.10 -1.65 -6.28
CA GLU A 210 23.81 -1.46 -5.00
C GLU A 210 24.45 -2.77 -4.51
N ALA A 211 23.85 -3.92 -4.82
CA ALA A 211 24.39 -5.24 -4.48
C ALA A 211 25.46 -5.75 -5.46
N ALA A 212 25.58 -5.18 -6.67
CA ALA A 212 26.55 -5.62 -7.66
C ALA A 212 27.98 -5.19 -7.24
N PRO A 213 28.98 -6.10 -7.25
CA PRO A 213 30.35 -5.73 -6.96
C PRO A 213 30.86 -4.72 -7.99
N ASP A 214 31.66 -3.75 -7.55
CA ASP A 214 32.24 -2.73 -8.42
C ASP A 214 33.26 -3.36 -9.38
N VAL A 215 32.81 -3.72 -10.58
CA VAL A 215 33.67 -4.25 -11.65
C VAL A 215 34.57 -3.15 -12.25
N SER A 216 34.38 -1.87 -11.87
CA SER A 216 35.15 -0.75 -12.43
C SER A 216 36.51 -0.49 -11.75
N ALA A 217 36.79 -1.13 -10.61
CA ALA A 217 38.09 -1.02 -9.92
C ALA A 217 39.19 -1.99 -10.45
N GLY A 218 38.95 -2.69 -11.56
CA GLY A 218 39.84 -3.73 -12.11
C GLY A 218 40.37 -3.45 -13.52
N THR A 219 40.94 -2.27 -13.80
CA THR A 219 41.75 -2.08 -15.01
C THR A 219 43.24 -2.17 -14.70
N GLY A 220 43.80 -3.36 -14.89
CA GLY A 220 45.21 -3.59 -14.55
C GLY A 220 45.93 -4.75 -15.21
N ARG A 221 45.39 -5.39 -16.27
CA ARG A 221 46.18 -6.12 -17.29
C ARG A 221 45.25 -6.70 -18.36
N ARG A 222 45.36 -6.21 -19.59
CA ARG A 222 45.03 -7.06 -20.75
C ARG A 222 46.14 -8.11 -20.84
N PRO A 223 45.83 -9.42 -20.90
CA PRO A 223 46.82 -10.36 -21.39
C PRO A 223 47.06 -10.02 -22.87
N ARG A 224 48.31 -9.72 -23.22
CA ARG A 224 48.77 -9.71 -24.60
C ARG A 224 48.56 -11.12 -25.18
N SER A 225 48.13 -11.13 -26.45
CA SER A 225 48.18 -12.25 -27.40
C SER A 225 47.41 -13.53 -27.03
N ALA A 226 46.30 -13.76 -27.73
CA ALA A 226 45.89 -15.10 -28.14
C ALA A 226 45.19 -15.01 -29.50
N GLU A 227 45.96 -14.57 -30.50
CA GLU A 227 45.67 -14.66 -31.93
C GLU A 227 45.81 -16.13 -32.40
N THR A 228 45.17 -17.08 -31.71
CA THR A 228 45.33 -18.53 -32.00
C THR A 228 44.05 -19.36 -31.85
N VAL A 229 42.90 -18.79 -31.48
CA VAL A 229 41.63 -19.55 -31.43
C VAL A 229 40.79 -19.34 -32.71
N GLY A 230 41.47 -19.19 -33.85
CA GLY A 230 40.85 -19.05 -35.18
C GLY A 230 40.93 -20.31 -36.06
N LYS A 231 41.42 -21.46 -35.55
CA LYS A 231 41.69 -22.64 -36.39
C LYS A 231 41.25 -24.02 -35.88
N LEU A 232 40.48 -24.11 -34.79
CA LEU A 232 40.02 -25.42 -34.28
C LEU A 232 38.52 -25.71 -34.42
N ALA A 233 37.69 -24.74 -34.82
CA ALA A 233 36.24 -24.95 -34.96
C ALA A 233 35.77 -25.34 -36.37
N SER A 234 36.68 -25.60 -37.32
CA SER A 234 36.33 -26.00 -38.70
C SER A 234 36.63 -27.47 -39.02
N GLY A 235 37.19 -28.23 -38.08
CA GLY A 235 37.56 -29.64 -38.28
C GLY A 235 36.55 -30.66 -37.73
N GLU A 236 35.81 -30.33 -36.68
CA GLU A 236 34.98 -31.31 -35.96
C GLU A 236 33.53 -31.45 -36.48
N GLN A 237 33.06 -30.55 -37.34
CA GLN A 237 31.69 -30.61 -37.88
C GLN A 237 31.55 -31.51 -39.12
N ARG A 238 32.65 -32.08 -39.63
CA ARG A 238 32.65 -32.92 -40.85
C ARG A 238 32.57 -34.42 -40.59
N GLN A 239 32.54 -34.87 -39.33
CA GLN A 239 32.58 -36.30 -38.97
C GLN A 239 31.30 -36.85 -38.33
N ARG A 240 30.22 -36.06 -38.20
CA ARG A 240 28.99 -36.50 -37.53
C ARG A 240 27.77 -36.71 -38.45
N VAL A 241 27.98 -36.74 -39.77
CA VAL A 241 26.90 -36.91 -40.78
C VAL A 241 26.97 -38.27 -41.49
N GLU A 242 28.04 -39.06 -41.31
CA GLU A 242 28.14 -40.40 -41.91
C GLU A 242 28.18 -41.48 -40.82
N THR A 243 27.00 -41.95 -40.37
CA THR A 243 26.69 -43.28 -39.77
C THR A 243 25.40 -43.12 -38.97
N GLY A 244 24.31 -43.85 -39.18
CA GLY A 244 24.01 -44.94 -40.08
C GLY A 244 22.50 -45.12 -40.15
N ASN A 245 22.06 -45.53 -41.33
CA ASN A 245 20.71 -45.87 -41.74
C ASN A 245 20.43 -47.34 -41.35
N ASP A 246 19.23 -47.61 -40.83
CA ASP A 246 18.40 -48.83 -40.98
C ASP A 246 18.91 -50.22 -40.55
N PRO A 247 18.02 -51.22 -40.31
CA PRO A 247 16.58 -51.29 -40.65
C PRO A 247 15.59 -51.48 -39.48
#